data_AF-A0AAN7JQK2-F1
#
_entry.id   AF-A0AAN7JQK2-F1
#
_cell.length_a   1.000
_cell.length_b   1.000
_cell.length_c   1.000
_cell.angle_alpha   90.00
_cell.angle_beta   90.00
_cell.angle_gamma   90.00
#
_symmetry.space_group_name_H-M   'P 1'
#
loop_
_entity.id
_entity.type
_entity.pdbx_description
1 polymer ?
#
loop_
_entity_poly.entity_id
_entity_poly.type
_entity_poly.pdbx_seq_one_letter_code
_entity_poly.pdbx_strand_id
1 'polypeptide(L)'
;MTSPNSAELSLLSKLESLLSSSSDRDPDEDDIYTLFCNHLRPFSDLSSVPNLKKASKSASQKQQQQQQDLTRSLAKQYLSFLNRSLSVLPKLLSAPRANQSGLFQAYRLCIRCLEFLSSQLSCKPYSIHLQRLRLMRCLDSCELYADSWDEGFSVLKSLRDIDSGGSLKGKVHEGYLPDMLEASEDNDFVILVVEIVVVLVKCLSMVQSKDHHDYERIIQLVEEAMPWFRILDAKKYEMFLKMLVTYLGKSALFLVAEKSFGADLVRSFSMACLIHYADSPLKGQTFKVVFVASIGTS
;
A
#
# COMPACT_ATOMS: atom_id res chain seq x y z
N MET A 1 2.16 -21.56 32.37
CA MET A 1 3.11 -20.68 31.67
C MET A 1 3.73 -21.47 30.53
N THR A 2 3.18 -21.34 29.32
CA THR A 2 3.76 -21.93 28.10
C THR A 2 5.00 -21.13 27.70
N SER A 3 6.09 -21.82 27.35
CA SER A 3 7.31 -21.18 26.82
C SER A 3 6.97 -20.29 25.61
N PRO A 4 7.60 -19.12 25.42
CA PRO A 4 7.32 -18.22 24.29
C PRO A 4 7.38 -18.93 22.92
N ASN A 5 8.28 -19.92 22.77
CA ASN A 5 8.36 -20.73 21.54
C ASN A 5 7.14 -21.65 21.33
N SER A 6 6.48 -22.10 22.40
CA SER A 6 5.32 -23.02 22.29
C SER A 6 4.07 -22.30 21.79
N ALA A 7 3.86 -21.04 22.20
CA ALA A 7 2.75 -20.23 21.71
C ALA A 7 2.97 -19.81 20.23
N GLU A 8 4.20 -19.43 19.88
CA GLU A 8 4.59 -19.11 18.51
C GLU A 8 4.33 -20.28 17.54
N LEU A 9 4.82 -21.47 17.89
CA LEU A 9 4.64 -22.68 17.08
C LEU A 9 3.16 -23.07 16.95
N SER A 10 2.39 -22.91 18.04
CA SER A 10 0.94 -23.17 18.01
C SER A 10 0.23 -22.22 17.04
N LEU A 11 0.51 -20.92 17.11
CA LEU A 11 -0.04 -19.91 16.19
C LEU A 11 0.31 -20.18 14.72
N LEU A 12 1.58 -20.45 14.44
CA LEU A 12 2.04 -20.77 13.08
C LEU A 12 1.41 -22.07 12.57
N SER A 13 1.34 -23.11 13.41
CA SER A 13 0.67 -24.36 13.04
C SER A 13 -0.82 -24.16 12.74
N LYS A 14 -1.49 -23.24 13.46
CA LYS A 14 -2.89 -22.89 13.21
C LYS A 14 -3.04 -22.21 11.85
N LEU A 15 -2.14 -21.27 11.49
CA LEU A 15 -2.13 -20.64 10.16
C LEU A 15 -1.84 -21.65 9.04
N GLU A 16 -0.89 -22.56 9.24
CA GLU A 16 -0.54 -23.61 8.26
C GLU A 16 -1.65 -24.65 8.09
N SER A 17 -2.37 -24.95 9.19
CA SER A 17 -3.57 -25.79 9.15
C SER A 17 -4.68 -25.12 8.34
N LEU A 18 -4.90 -23.81 8.52
CA LEU A 18 -5.88 -23.04 7.73
C LEU A 18 -5.52 -22.96 6.25
N LEU A 19 -4.22 -22.96 5.92
CA LEU A 19 -3.77 -23.04 4.52
C LEU A 19 -4.11 -24.41 3.91
N SER A 20 -4.08 -25.46 4.71
CA SER A 20 -4.27 -26.84 4.27
C SER A 20 -5.75 -27.27 4.29
N SER A 21 -6.62 -26.59 5.04
CA SER A 21 -8.05 -26.88 5.09
C SER A 21 -8.78 -26.24 3.91
N SER A 22 -9.44 -27.07 3.10
CA SER A 22 -10.31 -26.64 2.01
C SER A 22 -11.59 -26.00 2.56
N SER A 23 -11.62 -24.67 2.58
CA SER A 23 -12.76 -23.72 2.49
C SER A 23 -14.11 -23.94 3.18
N ASP A 24 -14.36 -24.98 3.99
CA ASP A 24 -15.73 -25.27 4.51
C ASP A 24 -15.85 -25.19 6.04
N ARG A 25 -14.80 -24.73 6.72
CA ARG A 25 -14.90 -24.34 8.13
C ARG A 25 -14.70 -22.85 8.23
N ASP A 26 -15.73 -22.14 8.67
CA ASP A 26 -15.55 -20.82 9.29
C ASP A 26 -14.55 -21.01 10.42
N PRO A 27 -13.37 -20.40 10.34
CA PRO A 27 -12.52 -20.34 11.51
C PRO A 27 -13.32 -19.58 12.57
N ASP A 28 -13.19 -19.96 13.83
CA ASP A 28 -13.43 -19.01 14.93
C ASP A 28 -12.40 -17.88 14.73
N GLU A 29 -12.70 -16.91 13.85
CA GLU A 29 -11.75 -15.90 13.36
C GLU A 29 -11.51 -14.80 14.38
N ASP A 30 -12.48 -14.52 15.24
CA ASP A 30 -12.31 -13.68 16.42
C ASP A 30 -11.21 -14.22 17.34
N ASP A 31 -10.86 -15.51 17.22
CA ASP A 31 -9.73 -16.12 17.90
C ASP A 31 -8.38 -15.77 17.24
N ILE A 32 -8.26 -15.67 15.91
CA ILE A 32 -6.95 -15.49 15.25
C ILE A 32 -6.34 -14.13 15.56
N TYR A 33 -7.08 -13.05 15.32
CA TYR A 33 -6.56 -11.71 15.61
C TYR A 33 -6.26 -11.55 17.11
N THR A 34 -7.13 -12.08 17.97
CA THR A 34 -6.93 -12.09 19.43
C THR A 34 -5.65 -12.82 19.84
N LEU A 35 -5.37 -13.99 19.24
CA LEU A 35 -4.14 -14.74 19.48
C LEU A 35 -2.89 -13.95 19.03
N PHE A 36 -2.95 -13.28 17.88
CA PHE A 36 -1.87 -12.40 17.42
C PHE A 36 -1.65 -11.22 18.37
N CYS A 37 -2.72 -10.53 18.78
CA CYS A 37 -2.67 -9.45 19.77
C CYS A 37 -2.03 -9.91 21.08
N ASN A 38 -2.44 -11.08 21.58
CA ASN A 38 -1.89 -11.64 22.82
C ASN A 38 -0.39 -11.97 22.68
N HIS A 39 0.03 -12.55 21.56
CA HIS A 39 1.41 -12.92 21.32
C HIS A 39 2.33 -11.70 21.07
N LEU A 40 1.84 -10.70 20.35
CA LEU A 40 2.56 -9.48 19.99
C LEU A 40 2.37 -8.34 21.01
N ARG A 41 1.67 -8.59 22.13
CA ARG A 41 1.47 -7.62 23.21
C ARG A 41 2.75 -6.89 23.67
N PRO A 42 3.94 -7.52 23.72
CA PRO A 42 5.17 -6.81 24.10
C PRO A 42 5.55 -5.62 23.22
N PHE A 43 5.00 -5.50 22.00
CA PHE A 43 5.21 -4.33 21.15
C PHE A 43 4.40 -3.10 21.61
N SER A 44 3.34 -3.28 22.41
CA SER A 44 2.54 -2.18 22.96
C SER A 44 3.38 -1.23 23.80
N ASP A 45 4.42 -1.72 24.47
CA ASP A 45 5.33 -0.93 25.30
C ASP A 45 6.19 0.04 24.47
N LEU A 46 6.38 -0.22 23.18
CA LEU A 46 7.08 0.70 22.28
C LEU A 46 6.19 1.86 21.82
N SER A 47 4.87 1.67 21.84
CA SER A 47 3.89 2.69 21.43
C SER A 47 3.60 3.74 22.51
N SER A 48 3.90 3.43 23.77
CA SER A 48 3.58 4.27 24.94
C SER A 48 4.68 5.26 25.32
N VAL A 49 5.84 5.23 24.66
CA VAL A 49 6.96 6.15 24.94
C VAL A 49 6.67 7.52 24.33
N PRO A 50 6.53 8.61 25.13
CA PRO A 50 6.15 9.92 24.61
C PRO A 50 7.20 10.50 23.65
N ASN A 51 6.73 11.21 22.63
CA ASN A 51 7.55 11.99 21.69
C ASN A 51 8.68 12.75 22.41
N LEU A 52 9.93 12.41 22.09
CA LEU A 52 11.21 12.94 22.59
C LEU A 52 11.41 14.48 22.50
N LYS A 53 10.42 15.23 22.03
CA LYS A 53 10.55 16.66 21.68
C LYS A 53 10.67 17.62 22.87
N LYS A 54 10.55 17.15 24.14
CA LYS A 54 10.61 18.02 25.34
C LYS A 54 11.50 17.52 26.50
N ALA A 55 12.29 16.46 26.32
CA ALA A 55 13.17 15.94 27.39
C ALA A 55 14.55 16.61 27.38
N SER A 56 15.20 16.70 28.56
CA SER A 56 16.57 17.18 28.68
C SER A 56 17.54 16.27 27.90
N LYS A 57 18.62 16.84 27.33
CA LYS A 57 19.59 16.14 26.46
C LYS A 57 20.18 14.85 27.07
N SER A 58 20.27 14.77 28.40
CA SER A 58 20.78 13.61 29.14
C SER A 58 19.71 12.57 29.48
N ALA A 59 18.46 12.99 29.72
CA ALA A 59 17.32 12.08 29.87
C ALA A 59 16.95 11.42 28.52
N SER A 60 17.08 12.16 27.42
CA SER A 60 16.82 11.65 26.07
C SER A 60 17.80 10.57 25.62
N GLN A 61 19.09 10.66 26.00
CA GLN A 61 20.08 9.65 25.64
C GLN A 61 19.85 8.31 26.35
N LYS A 62 19.56 8.33 27.66
CA LYS A 62 19.26 7.08 28.40
C LYS A 62 17.96 6.43 27.91
N GLN A 63 16.95 7.23 27.58
CA GLN A 63 15.68 6.72 27.02
C GLN A 63 15.87 6.15 25.61
N GLN A 64 16.66 6.80 24.75
CA GLN A 64 17.00 6.26 23.43
C GLN A 64 17.77 4.93 23.52
N GLN A 65 18.72 4.82 24.46
CA GLN A 65 19.46 3.58 24.68
C GLN A 65 18.54 2.45 25.13
N GLN A 66 17.67 2.70 26.12
CA GLN A 66 16.68 1.71 26.57
C GLN A 66 15.73 1.29 25.46
N GLN A 67 15.28 2.24 24.63
CA GLN A 67 14.42 1.93 23.49
C GLN A 67 15.15 1.06 22.46
N GLN A 68 16.41 1.38 22.14
CA GLN A 68 17.21 0.54 21.24
C GLN A 68 17.45 -0.87 21.79
N ASP A 69 17.70 -1.01 23.09
CA ASP A 69 17.90 -2.31 23.73
C ASP A 69 16.60 -3.14 23.72
N LEU A 70 15.45 -2.51 23.99
CA LEU A 70 14.12 -3.14 23.86
C LEU A 70 13.83 -3.55 22.42
N THR A 71 14.05 -2.67 21.45
CA THR A 71 13.86 -2.98 20.02
C THR A 71 14.76 -4.14 19.60
N ARG A 72 16.03 -4.17 20.02
CA ARG A 72 16.95 -5.28 19.73
C ARG A 72 16.50 -6.59 20.37
N SER A 73 16.02 -6.55 21.61
CA SER A 73 15.48 -7.73 22.31
C SER A 73 14.25 -8.28 21.58
N LEU A 74 13.31 -7.41 21.22
CA LEU A 74 12.10 -7.79 20.49
C LEU A 74 12.44 -8.30 19.08
N ALA A 75 13.39 -7.69 18.39
CA ALA A 75 13.85 -8.18 17.09
C ALA A 75 14.40 -9.61 17.18
N LYS A 76 15.24 -9.89 18.18
CA LYS A 76 15.79 -11.25 18.38
C LYS A 76 14.69 -12.29 18.63
N GLN A 77 13.63 -11.90 19.33
CA GLN A 77 12.58 -12.83 19.73
C GLN A 77 11.50 -13.02 18.65
N TYR A 78 11.11 -11.96 17.94
CA TYR A 78 9.89 -11.96 17.12
C TYR A 78 10.15 -11.88 15.61
N LEU A 79 11.37 -11.57 15.16
CA LEU A 79 11.60 -11.36 13.72
C LEU A 79 11.35 -12.62 12.88
N SER A 80 11.69 -13.81 13.39
CA SER A 80 11.38 -15.09 12.74
C SER A 80 9.88 -15.30 12.58
N PHE A 81 9.12 -15.09 13.67
CA PHE A 81 7.67 -15.19 13.68
C PHE A 81 7.03 -14.21 12.69
N LEU A 82 7.42 -12.93 12.74
CA LEU A 82 6.87 -11.90 11.86
C LEU A 82 7.14 -12.22 10.40
N ASN A 83 8.38 -12.60 10.05
CA ASN A 83 8.71 -12.98 8.67
C ASN A 83 7.90 -14.18 8.19
N ARG A 84 7.72 -15.20 9.04
CA ARG A 84 6.94 -16.38 8.67
C ARG A 84 5.46 -16.06 8.52
N SER A 85 4.86 -15.31 9.45
CA SER A 85 3.49 -14.82 9.36
C SER A 85 3.26 -13.98 8.10
N LEU A 86 4.15 -13.02 7.80
CA LEU A 86 4.09 -12.18 6.60
C LEU A 86 4.29 -12.97 5.29
N SER A 87 4.83 -14.19 5.35
CA SER A 87 4.94 -15.09 4.19
C SER A 87 3.70 -15.97 4.00
N VAL A 88 2.95 -16.23 5.06
CA VAL A 88 1.80 -17.15 5.10
C VAL A 88 0.49 -16.40 4.90
N LEU A 89 0.31 -15.25 5.56
CA LEU A 89 -0.93 -14.46 5.51
C LEU A 89 -1.35 -14.05 4.10
N PRO A 90 -0.46 -13.60 3.19
CA PRO A 90 -0.87 -13.29 1.82
C PRO A 90 -1.44 -14.49 1.08
N LYS A 91 -0.89 -15.69 1.33
CA LYS A 91 -1.37 -16.93 0.71
C LYS A 91 -2.75 -17.32 1.24
N LEU A 92 -2.98 -17.13 2.54
CA LEU A 92 -4.30 -17.36 3.16
C LEU A 92 -5.36 -16.44 2.59
N LEU A 93 -5.03 -15.16 2.45
CA LEU A 93 -5.93 -14.12 1.95
C LEU A 93 -6.22 -14.27 0.44
N SER A 94 -5.30 -14.88 -0.33
CA SER A 94 -5.52 -15.15 -1.74
C SER A 94 -6.61 -16.20 -2.03
N ALA A 95 -7.02 -16.97 -1.03
CA ALA A 95 -8.09 -17.96 -1.14
C ALA A 95 -9.42 -17.37 -0.63
N PRO A 96 -10.50 -17.31 -1.43
CA PRO A 96 -11.78 -16.75 -1.01
C PRO A 96 -12.34 -17.45 0.24
N ARG A 97 -12.70 -16.66 1.26
CA ARG A 97 -13.33 -17.13 2.52
C ARG A 97 -14.44 -16.16 2.91
N ALA A 98 -15.46 -16.64 3.63
CA ALA A 98 -16.65 -15.86 3.98
C ALA A 98 -16.34 -14.67 4.90
N ASN A 99 -15.41 -14.85 5.84
CA ASN A 99 -14.82 -13.80 6.64
C ASN A 99 -13.30 -13.91 6.53
N GLN A 100 -12.62 -12.78 6.44
CA GLN A 100 -11.15 -12.68 6.41
C GLN A 100 -10.66 -11.48 7.26
N SER A 101 -11.56 -10.81 7.97
CA SER A 101 -11.27 -9.56 8.68
C SER A 101 -10.17 -9.76 9.72
N GLY A 102 -10.26 -10.86 10.50
CA GLY A 102 -9.24 -11.21 11.49
C GLY A 102 -7.84 -11.44 10.88
N LEU A 103 -7.78 -12.02 9.68
CA LEU A 103 -6.52 -12.24 8.95
C LEU A 103 -5.92 -10.92 8.43
N PHE A 104 -6.75 -10.02 7.89
CA PHE A 104 -6.30 -8.69 7.48
C PHE A 104 -5.80 -7.88 8.68
N GLN A 105 -6.51 -7.92 9.81
CA GLN A 105 -6.09 -7.24 11.04
C GLN A 105 -4.77 -7.81 11.60
N ALA A 106 -4.61 -9.14 11.60
CA ALA A 106 -3.36 -9.78 11.98
C ALA A 106 -2.19 -9.40 11.05
N TYR A 107 -2.43 -9.30 9.74
CA TYR A 107 -1.43 -8.86 8.77
C TYR A 107 -1.02 -7.39 9.04
N ARG A 108 -1.97 -6.48 9.19
CA ARG A 108 -1.71 -5.08 9.55
C ARG A 108 -0.91 -4.97 10.85
N LEU A 109 -1.25 -5.77 11.86
CA LEU A 109 -0.52 -5.82 13.13
C LEU A 109 0.93 -6.29 12.92
N CYS A 110 1.17 -7.34 12.13
CA CYS A 110 2.52 -7.82 11.83
C CYS A 110 3.37 -6.75 11.14
N ILE A 111 2.80 -6.03 10.17
CA ILE A 111 3.49 -4.94 9.48
C ILE A 111 3.85 -3.84 10.48
N ARG A 112 2.91 -3.42 11.34
CA ARG A 112 3.16 -2.40 12.37
C ARG A 112 4.24 -2.84 13.38
N CYS A 113 4.23 -4.11 13.79
CA CYS A 113 5.29 -4.67 14.62
C CYS A 113 6.65 -4.61 13.91
N LEU A 114 6.69 -4.89 12.60
CA LEU A 114 7.92 -4.80 11.81
C LEU A 114 8.42 -3.35 11.67
N GLU A 115 7.54 -2.36 11.59
CA GLU A 115 7.89 -0.92 11.59
C GLU A 115 8.67 -0.53 12.85
N PHE A 116 8.25 -1.02 14.03
CA PHE A 116 8.98 -0.80 15.28
C PHE A 116 10.39 -1.41 15.27
N LEU A 117 10.60 -2.46 14.48
CA LEU A 117 11.89 -3.14 14.35
C LEU A 117 12.74 -2.62 13.19
N SER A 118 12.24 -1.67 12.39
CA SER A 118 12.90 -1.19 11.16
C SER A 118 14.38 -0.86 11.34
N SER A 119 14.76 -0.21 12.44
CA SER A 119 16.16 0.13 12.76
C SER A 119 17.10 -1.07 12.96
N GLN A 120 16.56 -2.27 13.17
CA GLN A 120 17.32 -3.51 13.34
C GLN A 120 17.32 -4.36 12.07
N LEU A 121 16.64 -3.94 11.01
CA LEU A 121 16.58 -4.66 9.75
C LEU A 121 17.69 -4.17 8.82
N SER A 122 18.54 -5.07 8.36
CA SER A 122 19.56 -4.79 7.34
C SER A 122 18.96 -4.87 5.92
N CYS A 123 17.83 -4.20 5.69
CA CYS A 123 17.07 -4.28 4.44
C CYS A 123 16.99 -2.91 3.75
N LYS A 124 16.49 -2.89 2.52
CA LYS A 124 16.19 -1.64 1.82
C LYS A 124 15.24 -0.75 2.65
N PRO A 125 15.37 0.59 2.61
CA PRO A 125 14.56 1.52 3.42
C PRO A 125 13.04 1.37 3.26
N TYR A 126 12.60 0.89 2.09
CA TYR A 126 11.19 0.71 1.73
C TYR A 126 10.72 -0.76 1.79
N SER A 127 11.49 -1.66 2.41
CA SER A 127 11.14 -3.09 2.48
C SER A 127 9.80 -3.36 3.17
N ILE A 128 9.42 -2.52 4.14
CA ILE A 128 8.13 -2.58 4.82
C ILE A 128 7.02 -2.16 3.87
N HIS A 129 7.25 -1.15 3.03
CA HIS A 129 6.31 -0.70 2.00
C HIS A 129 6.04 -1.78 0.96
N LEU A 130 7.01 -2.67 0.67
CA LEU A 130 6.76 -3.87 -0.13
C LEU A 130 5.76 -4.83 0.54
N GLN A 131 5.77 -4.95 1.88
CA GLN A 131 4.76 -5.73 2.60
C GLN A 131 3.39 -5.05 2.59
N ARG A 132 3.36 -3.71 2.65
CA ARG A 132 2.13 -2.94 2.54
C ARG A 132 1.52 -3.03 1.13
N LEU A 133 2.35 -3.02 0.08
CA LEU A 133 1.89 -3.29 -1.29
C LEU A 133 1.32 -4.72 -1.43
N ARG A 134 1.94 -5.72 -0.80
CA ARG A 134 1.39 -7.09 -0.77
C ARG A 134 0.03 -7.13 -0.06
N LEU A 135 -0.13 -6.41 1.05
CA LEU A 135 -1.42 -6.23 1.71
C LEU A 135 -2.45 -5.56 0.78
N MET A 136 -2.08 -4.50 0.07
CA MET A 136 -2.95 -3.84 -0.92
C MET A 136 -3.41 -4.82 -2.01
N ARG A 137 -2.52 -5.69 -2.52
CA ARG A 137 -2.90 -6.74 -3.49
C ARG A 137 -3.91 -7.74 -2.90
N CYS A 138 -3.78 -8.09 -1.62
CA CYS A 138 -4.76 -8.94 -0.94
C CYS A 138 -6.12 -8.24 -0.78
N LEU A 139 -6.13 -6.96 -0.41
CA LEU A 139 -7.36 -6.17 -0.32
C LEU A 139 -8.04 -6.08 -1.69
N ASP A 140 -7.25 -5.83 -2.73
CA ASP A 140 -7.70 -5.76 -4.12
C ASP A 140 -8.29 -7.09 -4.63
N SER A 141 -7.68 -8.24 -4.29
CA SER A 141 -8.23 -9.56 -4.64
C SER A 141 -9.53 -9.88 -3.90
N CYS A 142 -9.78 -9.24 -2.76
CA CYS A 142 -10.99 -9.41 -1.95
C CYS A 142 -11.99 -8.26 -2.16
N GLU A 143 -11.79 -7.43 -3.19
CA GLU A 143 -12.66 -6.30 -3.55
C GLU A 143 -12.82 -5.25 -2.43
N LEU A 144 -11.89 -5.21 -1.48
CA LEU A 144 -11.82 -4.22 -0.40
C LEU A 144 -11.12 -2.94 -0.89
N TYR A 145 -11.68 -2.32 -1.92
CA TYR A 145 -11.06 -1.20 -2.64
C TYR A 145 -10.89 0.06 -1.78
N ALA A 146 -11.82 0.33 -0.84
CA ALA A 146 -11.70 1.47 0.08
C ALA A 146 -10.51 1.31 1.04
N ASP A 147 -10.34 0.12 1.62
CA ASP A 147 -9.19 -0.19 2.48
C ASP A 147 -7.87 -0.15 1.70
N SER A 148 -7.88 -0.61 0.45
CA SER A 148 -6.71 -0.55 -0.44
C SER A 148 -6.34 0.88 -0.82
N TRP A 149 -7.34 1.73 -1.04
CA TRP A 149 -7.19 3.16 -1.29
C TRP A 149 -6.50 3.89 -0.13
N ASP A 150 -7.04 3.73 1.09
CA ASP A 150 -6.48 4.36 2.29
C ASP A 150 -5.05 3.88 2.57
N GLU A 151 -4.81 2.57 2.38
CA GLU A 151 -3.48 1.98 2.52
C GLU A 151 -2.51 2.57 1.49
N GLY A 152 -2.90 2.66 0.22
CA GLY A 152 -2.05 3.18 -0.86
C GLY A 152 -1.60 4.62 -0.64
N PHE A 153 -2.52 5.52 -0.28
CA PHE A 153 -2.15 6.91 0.04
C PHE A 153 -1.29 7.01 1.30
N SER A 154 -1.53 6.18 2.31
CA SER A 154 -0.69 6.09 3.50
C SER A 154 0.74 5.63 3.17
N VAL A 155 0.89 4.68 2.24
CA VAL A 155 2.19 4.21 1.76
C VAL A 155 2.92 5.31 0.98
N LEU A 156 2.27 5.96 0.01
CA LEU A 156 2.88 7.05 -0.77
C LEU A 156 3.37 8.19 0.12
N LYS A 157 2.54 8.60 1.09
CA LYS A 157 2.92 9.60 2.09
C LYS A 157 4.18 9.19 2.85
N SER A 158 4.24 7.94 3.31
CA SER A 158 5.39 7.43 4.03
C SER A 158 6.65 7.30 3.17
N LEU A 159 6.51 6.96 1.88
CA LEU A 159 7.64 6.88 0.94
C LEU A 159 8.30 8.25 0.73
N ARG A 160 7.49 9.30 0.59
CA ARG A 160 7.99 10.68 0.48
C ARG A 160 8.76 11.14 1.72
N ASP A 161 8.32 10.69 2.90
CA ASP A 161 8.97 11.04 4.17
C ASP A 161 10.36 10.37 4.32
N ILE A 162 10.62 9.24 3.65
CA ILE A 162 11.93 8.57 3.62
C ILE A 162 12.93 9.41 2.82
N ASP A 163 12.51 9.88 1.65
CA ASP A 163 13.30 10.64 0.68
C ASP A 163 13.71 12.03 1.21
N SER A 164 12.81 12.65 1.99
CA SER A 164 13.05 13.94 2.66
C SER A 164 14.16 13.91 3.74
N GLY A 165 14.68 12.72 4.09
CA GLY A 165 15.69 12.53 5.13
C GLY A 165 17.13 12.85 4.71
N GLY A 166 17.41 12.95 3.41
CA GLY A 166 18.78 13.01 2.86
C GLY A 166 19.26 14.38 2.37
N SER A 167 18.39 15.19 1.76
CA SER A 167 18.82 16.45 1.13
C SER A 167 17.69 17.47 1.10
N LEU A 168 18.01 18.70 1.49
CA LEU A 168 17.16 19.90 1.35
C LEU A 168 15.87 19.96 2.20
N LYS A 169 16.06 20.14 3.52
CA LYS A 169 15.07 20.85 4.37
C LYS A 169 14.79 22.24 3.78
N GLY A 170 13.82 22.37 2.88
CA GLY A 170 13.50 23.68 2.31
C GLY A 170 12.37 23.72 1.29
N LYS A 171 12.07 22.62 0.58
CA LYS A 171 10.90 22.57 -0.32
C LYS A 171 9.86 21.61 0.23
N VAL A 172 8.68 22.15 0.53
CA VAL A 172 7.48 21.33 0.67
C VAL A 172 7.23 20.74 -0.71
N HIS A 173 7.48 19.44 -0.89
CA HIS A 173 7.07 18.75 -2.11
C HIS A 173 5.54 18.65 -2.08
N GLU A 174 4.87 19.46 -2.90
CA GLU A 174 3.39 19.54 -2.95
C GLU A 174 2.74 18.31 -3.60
N GLY A 175 3.54 17.38 -4.15
CA GLY A 175 3.07 16.16 -4.79
C GLY A 175 2.85 14.96 -3.86
N TYR A 176 2.23 13.92 -4.44
CA TYR A 176 1.95 12.63 -3.82
C TYR A 176 3.13 11.66 -3.88
N LEU A 177 3.96 11.74 -4.92
CA LEU A 177 5.09 10.84 -5.13
C LEU A 177 6.40 11.38 -4.51
N PRO A 178 7.35 10.49 -4.15
CA PRO A 178 8.72 10.91 -3.77
C PRO A 178 9.46 11.57 -4.94
N ASP A 179 10.60 12.21 -4.69
CA ASP A 179 11.45 12.77 -5.75
C ASP A 179 12.15 11.63 -6.52
N MET A 180 12.18 11.76 -7.84
CA MET A 180 12.73 10.71 -8.70
C MET A 180 14.28 10.69 -8.73
N LEU A 181 14.93 11.79 -8.31
CA LEU A 181 16.38 12.00 -8.50
C LEU A 181 17.26 10.91 -7.85
N GLU A 182 16.81 10.28 -6.76
CA GLU A 182 17.52 9.18 -6.08
C GLU A 182 16.96 7.79 -6.44
N ALA A 183 15.80 7.73 -7.10
CA ALA A 183 15.04 6.51 -7.34
C ALA A 183 15.46 5.73 -8.59
N SER A 184 16.11 6.39 -9.56
CA SER A 184 16.34 5.83 -10.90
C SER A 184 17.26 4.59 -10.94
N GLU A 185 18.05 4.37 -9.88
CA GLU A 185 18.97 3.23 -9.79
C GLU A 185 18.33 1.98 -9.17
N ASP A 186 17.19 2.11 -8.46
CA ASP A 186 16.53 0.99 -7.79
C ASP A 186 15.21 0.60 -8.47
N ASN A 187 15.28 -0.38 -9.37
CA ASN A 187 14.14 -0.86 -10.14
C ASN A 187 12.98 -1.36 -9.24
N ASP A 188 13.28 -2.01 -8.12
CA ASP A 188 12.23 -2.49 -7.20
C ASP A 188 11.46 -1.31 -6.59
N PHE A 189 12.14 -0.20 -6.32
CA PHE A 189 11.52 1.02 -5.79
C PHE A 189 10.62 1.68 -6.84
N VAL A 190 11.10 1.78 -8.08
CA VAL A 190 10.31 2.30 -9.21
C VAL A 190 9.06 1.46 -9.44
N ILE A 191 9.19 0.12 -9.46
CA ILE A 191 8.05 -0.80 -9.59
C ILE A 191 7.06 -0.59 -8.43
N LEU A 192 7.55 -0.47 -7.19
CA LEU A 192 6.69 -0.23 -6.03
C LEU A 192 5.83 1.03 -6.22
N VAL A 193 6.45 2.15 -6.59
CA VAL A 193 5.73 3.42 -6.78
C VAL A 193 4.70 3.32 -7.91
N VAL A 194 5.13 2.85 -9.09
CA VAL A 194 4.25 2.70 -10.26
C VAL A 194 3.07 1.78 -9.96
N GLU A 195 3.32 0.66 -9.29
CA GLU A 195 2.28 -0.30 -8.99
C GLU A 195 1.25 0.24 -8.00
N ILE A 196 1.68 0.98 -6.96
CA ILE A 196 0.74 1.65 -6.04
C ILE A 196 -0.19 2.59 -6.81
N VAL A 197 0.35 3.40 -7.73
CA VAL A 197 -0.46 4.31 -8.55
C VAL A 197 -1.48 3.54 -9.39
N VAL A 198 -1.06 2.47 -10.05
CA VAL A 198 -1.97 1.63 -10.86
C VAL A 198 -3.09 1.02 -9.99
N VAL A 199 -2.75 0.53 -8.78
CA VAL A 199 -3.75 -0.01 -7.84
C VAL A 199 -4.72 1.08 -7.36
N LEU A 200 -4.25 2.30 -7.09
CA LEU A 200 -5.12 3.42 -6.70
C LEU A 200 -6.09 3.81 -7.82
N VAL A 201 -5.62 3.89 -9.07
CA VAL A 201 -6.48 4.13 -10.23
C VAL A 201 -7.51 3.01 -10.40
N LYS A 202 -7.09 1.76 -10.19
CA LYS A 202 -8.02 0.61 -10.17
C LYS A 202 -9.08 0.79 -9.10
N CYS A 203 -8.70 1.11 -7.86
CA CYS A 203 -9.64 1.31 -6.76
C CYS A 203 -10.69 2.37 -7.11
N LEU A 204 -10.28 3.53 -7.63
CA LEU A 204 -11.23 4.55 -8.08
C LEU A 204 -12.19 4.02 -9.15
N SER A 205 -11.68 3.28 -10.13
CA SER A 205 -12.51 2.73 -11.22
C SER A 205 -13.54 1.69 -10.77
N MET A 206 -13.26 1.00 -9.66
CA MET A 206 -14.13 -0.03 -9.09
C MET A 206 -15.11 0.54 -8.08
N VAL A 207 -14.67 1.48 -7.23
CA VAL A 207 -15.53 2.18 -6.25
C VAL A 207 -16.49 3.13 -6.97
N GLN A 208 -16.04 3.77 -8.06
CA GLN A 208 -16.81 4.78 -8.78
C GLN A 208 -17.30 5.88 -7.84
N SER A 209 -16.36 6.46 -7.08
CA SER A 209 -16.64 7.53 -6.12
C SER A 209 -17.40 8.67 -6.79
N LYS A 210 -18.30 9.30 -6.04
CA LYS A 210 -19.02 10.51 -6.48
C LYS A 210 -18.36 11.80 -5.97
N ASP A 211 -17.25 11.68 -5.26
CA ASP A 211 -16.46 12.82 -4.80
C ASP A 211 -15.54 13.30 -5.94
N HIS A 212 -15.72 14.55 -6.36
CA HIS A 212 -14.92 15.20 -7.39
C HIS A 212 -13.42 15.20 -7.03
N HIS A 213 -13.08 15.33 -5.75
CA HIS A 213 -11.70 15.41 -5.29
C HIS A 213 -10.93 14.10 -5.48
N ASP A 214 -11.60 12.95 -5.50
CA ASP A 214 -10.93 11.66 -5.75
C ASP A 214 -10.40 11.57 -7.19
N TYR A 215 -11.12 12.16 -8.15
CA TYR A 215 -10.67 12.20 -9.55
C TYR A 215 -9.56 13.21 -9.77
N GLU A 216 -9.67 14.40 -9.17
CA GLU A 216 -8.60 15.42 -9.19
C GLU A 216 -7.29 14.84 -8.63
N ARG A 217 -7.39 14.16 -7.48
CA ARG A 217 -6.25 13.48 -6.84
C ARG A 217 -5.62 12.44 -7.75
N ILE A 218 -6.42 11.64 -8.46
CA ILE A 218 -5.89 10.61 -9.36
C ILE A 218 -5.28 11.20 -10.62
N ILE A 219 -5.84 12.28 -11.20
CA ILE A 219 -5.20 12.97 -12.33
C ILE A 219 -3.81 13.43 -11.93
N GLN A 220 -3.70 14.18 -10.82
CA GLN A 220 -2.43 14.68 -10.33
C GLN A 220 -1.43 13.54 -10.08
N LEU A 221 -1.88 12.47 -9.42
CA LEU A 221 -1.03 11.30 -9.14
C LEU A 221 -0.51 10.64 -10.42
N VAL A 222 -1.35 10.52 -11.46
CA VAL A 222 -0.97 9.93 -12.73
C VAL A 222 0.03 10.81 -13.48
N GLU A 223 -0.18 12.13 -13.49
CA GLU A 223 0.76 13.09 -14.08
C GLU A 223 2.14 13.00 -13.41
N GLU A 224 2.16 12.94 -12.07
CA GLU A 224 3.38 12.74 -11.28
C GLU A 224 4.05 11.38 -11.55
N ALA A 225 3.27 10.34 -11.86
CA ALA A 225 3.79 8.99 -12.09
C ALA A 225 4.44 8.82 -13.47
N MET A 226 4.09 9.62 -14.47
CA MET A 226 4.58 9.43 -15.84
C MET A 226 6.11 9.37 -15.99
N PRO A 227 6.89 10.23 -15.31
CA PRO A 227 8.33 10.12 -15.33
C PRO A 227 8.84 8.77 -14.78
N TRP A 228 8.16 8.17 -13.80
CA TRP A 228 8.51 6.85 -13.23
C TRP A 228 8.32 5.71 -14.23
N PHE A 229 7.27 5.77 -15.05
CA PHE A 229 7.03 4.76 -16.09
C PHE A 229 8.21 4.68 -17.06
N ARG A 230 8.87 5.79 -17.38
CA ARG A 230 9.97 5.84 -18.36
C ARG A 230 11.24 5.09 -17.91
N ILE A 231 11.37 4.80 -16.62
CA ILE A 231 12.52 4.09 -16.04
C ILE A 231 12.33 2.57 -16.14
N LEU A 232 11.08 2.11 -16.27
CA LEU A 232 10.75 0.69 -16.35
C LEU A 232 11.30 0.07 -17.63
N ASP A 233 11.66 -1.22 -17.55
CA ASP A 233 11.93 -2.00 -18.76
C ASP A 233 10.67 -2.09 -19.64
N ALA A 234 10.87 -2.32 -20.94
CA ALA A 234 9.79 -2.32 -21.92
C ALA A 234 8.62 -3.24 -21.56
N LYS A 235 8.89 -4.41 -20.96
CA LYS A 235 7.86 -5.38 -20.59
C LYS A 235 7.03 -4.87 -19.41
N LYS A 236 7.69 -4.32 -18.39
CA LYS A 236 7.00 -3.73 -17.23
C LYS A 236 6.25 -2.47 -17.59
N TYR A 237 6.86 -1.60 -18.41
CA TYR A 237 6.23 -0.40 -18.95
C TYR A 237 4.90 -0.74 -19.66
N GLU A 238 4.93 -1.66 -20.63
CA GLU A 238 3.74 -2.09 -21.36
C GLU A 238 2.67 -2.68 -20.43
N MET A 239 3.08 -3.55 -19.50
CA MET A 239 2.17 -4.18 -18.55
C MET A 239 1.45 -3.15 -17.67
N PHE A 240 2.20 -2.26 -17.01
CA PHE A 240 1.62 -1.27 -16.11
C PHE A 240 0.85 -0.19 -16.85
N LEU A 241 1.34 0.30 -18.00
CA LEU A 241 0.64 1.32 -18.78
C LEU A 241 -0.68 0.80 -19.34
N LYS A 242 -0.72 -0.46 -19.78
CA LYS A 242 -1.97 -1.12 -20.20
C LYS A 242 -2.99 -1.18 -19.07
N MET A 243 -2.56 -1.57 -17.86
CA MET A 243 -3.45 -1.60 -16.69
C MET A 243 -3.94 -0.19 -16.33
N LEU A 244 -3.03 0.79 -16.28
CA LEU A 244 -3.34 2.19 -15.98
C LEU A 244 -4.41 2.72 -16.92
N VAL A 245 -4.18 2.64 -18.23
CA VAL A 245 -5.10 3.15 -19.25
C VAL A 245 -6.44 2.42 -19.23
N THR A 246 -6.45 1.13 -18.90
CA THR A 246 -7.69 0.36 -18.77
C THR A 246 -8.57 0.91 -17.64
N TYR A 247 -7.99 1.15 -16.46
CA TYR A 247 -8.73 1.64 -15.30
C TYR A 247 -9.09 3.13 -15.43
N LEU A 248 -8.20 3.95 -16.00
CA LEU A 248 -8.49 5.34 -16.38
C LEU A 248 -9.68 5.42 -17.35
N GLY A 249 -9.69 4.57 -18.38
CA GLY A 249 -10.80 4.50 -19.34
C GLY A 249 -12.14 4.14 -18.68
N LYS A 250 -12.12 3.20 -17.71
CA LYS A 250 -13.32 2.87 -16.92
C LYS A 250 -13.80 4.05 -16.07
N SER A 251 -12.89 4.74 -15.39
CA SER A 251 -13.23 5.94 -14.59
C SER A 251 -13.77 7.07 -15.46
N ALA A 252 -13.18 7.30 -16.64
CA ALA A 252 -13.65 8.31 -17.58
C ALA A 252 -15.07 8.01 -18.10
N LEU A 253 -15.37 6.74 -18.41
CA LEU A 253 -16.72 6.32 -18.79
C LEU A 253 -17.74 6.57 -17.68
N PHE A 254 -17.39 6.29 -16.43
CA PHE A 254 -18.24 6.58 -15.29
C PHE A 254 -18.47 8.10 -15.13
N LEU A 255 -17.40 8.90 -15.18
CA LEU A 255 -17.49 10.37 -15.09
C LEU A 255 -18.41 10.98 -16.16
N VAL A 256 -18.34 10.49 -17.40
CA VAL A 256 -19.19 10.98 -18.50
C VAL A 256 -20.65 10.55 -18.32
N ALA A 257 -20.88 9.35 -17.78
CA ALA A 257 -22.23 8.82 -17.58
C ALA A 257 -22.95 9.46 -16.37
N GLU A 258 -22.19 9.90 -15.37
CA GLU A 258 -22.72 10.47 -14.14
C GLU A 258 -22.94 11.99 -14.28
N LYS A 259 -24.16 12.44 -13.96
CA LYS A 259 -24.61 13.82 -14.21
C LYS A 259 -24.16 14.80 -13.15
N SER A 260 -23.69 14.31 -11.99
CA SER A 260 -23.25 15.16 -10.87
C SER A 260 -21.88 15.81 -11.10
N PHE A 261 -21.13 15.37 -12.11
CA PHE A 261 -19.80 15.92 -12.40
C PHE A 261 -19.87 17.14 -13.31
N GLY A 262 -19.04 18.14 -13.00
CA GLY A 262 -18.89 19.33 -13.83
C GLY A 262 -18.17 19.01 -15.15
N ALA A 263 -18.55 19.69 -16.23
CA ALA A 263 -17.96 19.49 -17.56
C ALA A 263 -16.43 19.69 -17.58
N ASP A 264 -15.90 20.56 -16.72
CA ASP A 264 -14.47 20.83 -16.63
C ASP A 264 -13.67 19.65 -16.06
N LEU A 265 -14.20 18.97 -15.03
CA LEU A 265 -13.60 17.76 -14.49
C LEU A 265 -13.65 16.61 -15.50
N VAL A 266 -14.81 16.40 -16.14
CA VAL A 266 -14.97 15.37 -17.17
C VAL A 266 -13.98 15.60 -18.32
N ARG A 267 -13.84 16.85 -18.76
CA ARG A 267 -12.91 17.22 -19.83
C ARG A 267 -11.45 17.00 -19.43
N SER A 268 -11.03 17.52 -18.28
CA SER A 268 -9.65 17.43 -17.80
C SER A 268 -9.23 15.98 -17.56
N PHE A 269 -10.03 15.20 -16.83
CA PHE A 269 -9.77 13.79 -16.57
C PHE A 269 -9.59 13.00 -17.87
N SER A 270 -10.46 13.27 -18.83
CA SER A 270 -10.43 12.51 -20.06
C SER A 270 -9.33 12.93 -21.02
N MET A 271 -8.94 14.20 -21.02
CA MET A 271 -7.73 14.64 -21.71
C MET A 271 -6.49 13.95 -21.15
N ALA A 272 -6.37 13.86 -19.82
CA ALA A 272 -5.29 13.09 -19.18
C ALA A 272 -5.31 11.63 -19.64
N CYS A 273 -6.48 10.98 -19.66
CA CYS A 273 -6.63 9.61 -20.18
C CYS A 273 -6.16 9.46 -21.63
N LEU A 274 -6.53 10.40 -22.52
CA LEU A 274 -6.19 10.37 -23.94
C LEU A 274 -4.68 10.52 -24.19
N ILE A 275 -4.00 11.37 -23.41
CA ILE A 275 -2.55 11.54 -23.47
C ILE A 275 -1.87 10.20 -23.22
N HIS A 276 -2.25 9.49 -22.15
CA HIS A 276 -1.64 8.19 -21.81
C HIS A 276 -2.06 7.07 -22.75
N TYR A 277 -3.27 7.13 -23.32
CA TYR A 277 -3.71 6.18 -24.34
C TYR A 277 -2.92 6.32 -25.65
N ALA A 278 -2.55 7.54 -26.05
CA ALA A 278 -1.78 7.79 -27.28
C ALA A 278 -0.39 7.13 -27.29
N ASP A 279 0.19 6.93 -26.10
CA ASP A 279 1.50 6.32 -25.86
C ASP A 279 1.41 4.84 -25.46
N SER A 280 0.19 4.29 -25.37
CA SER A 280 -0.09 2.94 -24.91
C SER A 280 -0.03 1.91 -26.06
N PRO A 281 0.35 0.65 -25.78
CA PRO A 281 0.24 -0.46 -26.73
C PRO A 281 -1.20 -0.79 -27.13
N LEU A 282 -2.20 -0.19 -26.47
CA LEU A 282 -3.61 -0.25 -26.85
C LEU A 282 -3.97 0.69 -27.99
N LYS A 283 -3.03 1.53 -28.46
CA LYS A 283 -3.21 2.47 -29.58
C LYS A 283 -3.71 1.72 -30.82
N GLY A 284 -4.96 1.98 -31.20
CA GLY A 284 -5.62 1.36 -32.35
C GLY A 284 -6.66 0.29 -31.99
N GLN A 285 -6.67 -0.23 -30.76
CA GLN A 285 -7.87 -0.86 -30.21
C GLN A 285 -8.82 0.25 -29.84
N THR A 286 -9.95 0.39 -30.51
CA THR A 286 -10.98 1.38 -30.16
C THR A 286 -11.45 1.14 -28.72
N PHE A 287 -10.72 1.67 -27.74
CA PHE A 287 -11.33 2.00 -26.47
C PHE A 287 -12.45 2.96 -26.88
N LYS A 288 -13.69 2.57 -26.59
CA LYS A 288 -14.83 3.48 -26.66
C LYS A 288 -14.67 4.55 -25.58
N VAL A 289 -13.54 5.28 -25.54
CA VAL A 289 -13.57 6.62 -25.01
C VAL A 289 -14.31 7.37 -26.10
N VAL A 290 -15.64 7.43 -25.97
CA VAL A 290 -16.51 8.20 -26.87
C VAL A 290 -16.19 9.67 -26.60
N PHE A 291 -15.04 10.09 -27.09
CA PHE A 291 -14.54 11.44 -27.11
C PHE A 291 -14.85 11.95 -28.50
N VAL A 292 -15.89 12.79 -28.60
CA VAL A 292 -16.08 13.88 -29.59
C VAL A 292 -17.51 14.45 -29.56
N ALA A 293 -18.50 13.89 -28.83
CA ALA A 293 -19.88 14.40 -28.91
C ALA A 293 -20.33 15.41 -27.83
N SER A 294 -19.67 15.54 -26.67
CA SER A 294 -20.20 16.38 -25.57
C SER A 294 -19.53 17.76 -25.41
N ILE A 295 -18.60 18.13 -26.30
CA ILE A 295 -17.99 19.47 -26.30
C ILE A 295 -18.80 20.45 -27.18
N GLY A 296 -19.86 19.98 -27.84
CA GLY A 296 -20.60 20.75 -28.85
C GLY A 296 -22.10 20.88 -28.62
N THR A 297 -22.59 20.99 -27.38
CA THR A 297 -23.92 21.60 -27.10
C THR A 297 -24.06 21.91 -25.61
N SER A 298 -23.76 23.14 -25.23
CA SER A 298 -24.43 23.87 -24.14
C SER A 298 -24.33 25.35 -24.47
#